data_AF-A0A654M373-F1
#
_entry.id   AF-A0A654M373-F1
#
_cell.length_a   1.000
_cell.length_b   1.000
_cell.length_c   1.000
_cell.angle_alpha   90.00
_cell.angle_beta   90.00
_cell.angle_gamma   90.00
#
_symmetry.space_group_name_H-M   'P 1'
#
loop_
_entity.id
_entity.type
_entity.pdbx_description
1 polymer ?
#
loop_
_entity_poly.entity_id
_entity_poly.type
_entity_poly.pdbx_seq_one_letter_code
_entity_poly.pdbx_strand_id
1 'polypeptide(L)'
;MYDVLYNDIFLTQNSFPMKQWHLEHVEKTIKKFITGLSETASIWEKRQHKRYGTIANCCKQVDYDLKHGVTIDEVIQVLQKIKNDETFAPVMQSENAILRFNEIEKYVLSLKNPRAE
;
A
#
# COMPACT_ATOMS: atom_id res chain seq x y z
N MET A 1 44.05 -13.01 32.21
CA MET A 1 43.79 -11.89 31.29
C MET A 1 42.48 -12.22 30.60
N TYR A 2 41.43 -11.43 30.83
CA TYR A 2 40.12 -11.68 30.25
C TYR A 2 40.04 -10.94 28.91
N ASP A 3 40.05 -11.69 27.81
CA ASP A 3 39.79 -11.15 26.47
C ASP A 3 38.28 -10.87 26.35
N VAL A 4 37.93 -9.60 26.49
CA VAL A 4 36.57 -9.12 26.24
C VAL A 4 36.40 -9.09 24.71
N LEU A 5 35.74 -10.10 24.17
CA LEU A 5 35.25 -10.09 22.79
C LEU A 5 34.24 -8.94 22.66
N TYR A 6 34.72 -7.79 22.16
CA TYR A 6 33.87 -6.73 21.64
C TYR A 6 33.11 -7.31 20.46
N ASN A 7 31.90 -7.81 20.72
CA ASN A 7 30.89 -7.92 19.69
C ASN A 7 30.65 -6.49 19.22
N ASP A 8 31.32 -6.10 18.13
CA ASP A 8 30.90 -4.98 17.29
C ASP A 8 29.50 -5.33 16.78
N ILE A 9 28.51 -5.08 17.64
CA ILE A 9 27.12 -4.92 17.25
C ILE A 9 27.16 -3.68 16.35
N PHE A 10 27.37 -3.89 15.06
CA PHE A 10 27.03 -2.91 14.04
C PHE A 10 25.57 -2.58 14.29
N LEU A 11 25.33 -1.49 15.03
CA LEU A 11 24.04 -0.83 15.14
C LEU A 11 23.72 -0.39 13.71
N THR A 12 23.08 -1.28 12.95
CA THR A 12 22.56 -0.96 11.63
C THR A 12 21.63 0.22 11.82
N GLN A 13 22.10 1.41 11.47
CA GLN A 13 21.32 2.62 11.53
C GLN A 13 20.05 2.37 10.72
N ASN A 14 18.90 2.34 11.39
CA ASN A 14 17.64 2.16 10.69
C ASN A 14 17.41 3.39 9.81
N SER A 15 17.73 3.26 8.53
CA SER A 15 17.59 4.34 7.54
C SER A 15 16.13 4.74 7.32
N PHE A 16 15.18 3.90 7.75
CA PHE A 16 13.74 4.07 7.57
C PHE A 16 12.98 3.81 8.88
N PRO A 17 12.91 4.81 9.77
CA PRO A 17 12.14 4.68 11.00
C PRO A 17 10.68 4.32 10.67
N MET A 18 10.13 3.35 11.39
CA MET A 18 8.75 2.88 11.22
C MET A 18 8.38 2.29 9.85
N LYS A 19 9.33 1.75 9.07
CA LYS A 19 9.04 1.08 7.80
C LYS A 19 7.85 0.09 7.87
N GLN A 20 7.75 -0.70 8.95
CA GLN A 20 6.65 -1.64 9.13
C GLN A 20 5.28 -0.95 9.15
N TRP A 21 5.19 0.21 9.82
CA TRP A 21 3.98 1.01 9.85
C TRP A 21 3.61 1.54 8.46
N HIS A 22 4.60 1.96 7.67
CA HIS A 22 4.38 2.39 6.28
C HIS A 22 3.85 1.24 5.41
N LEU A 23 4.36 0.02 5.59
CA LEU A 23 3.85 -1.14 4.86
C LEU A 23 2.39 -1.46 5.23
N GLU A 24 2.05 -1.39 6.52
CA GLU A 24 0.66 -1.54 6.97
C GLU A 24 -0.24 -0.40 6.45
N HIS A 25 0.30 0.81 6.35
CA HIS A 25 -0.40 1.96 5.82
C HIS A 25 -0.74 1.77 4.33
N VAL A 26 0.20 1.26 3.53
CA VAL A 26 -0.04 0.88 2.12
C VAL A 26 -1.21 -0.10 2.02
N GLU A 27 -1.22 -1.18 2.81
CA GLU A 27 -2.30 -2.17 2.79
C GLU A 27 -3.66 -1.52 3.11
N LYS A 28 -3.72 -0.68 4.15
CA LYS A 28 -4.95 0.04 4.53
C LYS A 28 -5.42 0.99 3.45
N THR A 29 -4.50 1.73 2.82
CA THR A 29 -4.80 2.70 1.78
C THR A 29 -5.33 2.03 0.52
N ILE A 30 -4.70 0.95 0.07
CA ILE A 30 -5.14 0.18 -1.09
C ILE A 30 -6.50 -0.45 -0.79
N LYS A 31 -6.67 -1.09 0.37
CA LYS A 31 -7.95 -1.66 0.79
C LYS A 31 -9.08 -0.63 0.76
N LYS A 32 -8.86 0.54 1.36
CA LYS A 32 -9.83 1.65 1.38
C LYS A 32 -10.22 2.09 -0.03
N PHE A 33 -9.24 2.20 -0.93
CA PHE A 33 -9.49 2.58 -2.31
C PHE A 33 -10.34 1.53 -3.04
N ILE A 34 -10.01 0.24 -2.90
CA ILE A 34 -10.73 -0.86 -3.54
C ILE A 34 -12.17 -0.97 -3.01
N THR A 35 -12.37 -0.88 -1.69
CA THR A 35 -13.71 -0.87 -1.09
C THR A 35 -14.54 0.29 -1.62
N GLY A 36 -13.93 1.48 -1.71
CA GLY A 36 -14.57 2.70 -2.17
C GLY A 36 -15.80 3.09 -1.37
N LEU A 37 -16.79 3.66 -2.05
CA LEU A 37 -17.99 4.20 -1.41
C LEU A 37 -19.17 3.22 -1.48
N SER A 38 -19.83 3.01 -0.33
CA SER A 38 -21.09 2.27 -0.25
C SER A 38 -22.22 2.96 -1.03
N GLU A 39 -23.14 2.18 -1.60
CA GLU A 39 -24.33 2.70 -2.27
C GLU A 39 -25.22 3.50 -1.31
N THR A 40 -25.29 3.07 -0.05
CA THR A 40 -26.07 3.70 1.01
C THR A 40 -25.32 4.84 1.73
N ALA A 41 -24.17 5.27 1.21
CA ALA A 41 -23.33 6.27 1.86
C ALA A 41 -24.03 7.63 2.05
N SER A 42 -23.79 8.21 3.22
CA SER A 42 -24.23 9.54 3.61
C SER A 42 -23.61 10.65 2.75
N ILE A 43 -24.20 11.85 2.79
CA ILE A 43 -23.69 13.03 2.08
C ILE A 43 -22.27 13.37 2.52
N TRP A 44 -21.97 13.20 3.82
CA TRP A 44 -20.63 13.45 4.35
C TRP A 44 -19.62 12.44 3.80
N GLU A 45 -19.94 11.15 3.78
CA GLU A 45 -19.06 10.11 3.22
C GLU A 45 -18.82 10.32 1.73
N LYS A 46 -19.86 10.70 0.97
CA LYS A 46 -19.74 11.10 -0.45
C LYS A 46 -18.75 12.25 -0.62
N ARG A 47 -18.81 13.28 0.24
CA ARG A 47 -17.88 14.42 0.21
C ARG A 47 -16.46 14.01 0.57
N GLN A 48 -16.27 13.15 1.58
CA GLN A 48 -14.96 12.63 1.96
C GLN A 48 -14.35 11.76 0.86
N HIS A 49 -15.15 10.88 0.25
CA HIS A 49 -14.70 10.04 -0.85
C HIS A 49 -14.29 10.86 -2.07
N LYS A 50 -15.03 11.92 -2.42
CA LYS A 50 -14.62 12.84 -3.49
C LYS A 50 -13.26 13.51 -3.20
N ARG A 51 -12.96 13.78 -1.93
CA ARG A 51 -11.70 14.43 -1.52
C ARG A 51 -10.53 13.46 -1.41
N TYR A 52 -10.75 12.22 -0.97
CA TYR A 52 -9.70 11.31 -0.53
C TYR A 52 -9.74 9.91 -1.16
N GLY A 53 -10.83 9.51 -1.79
CA GLY A 53 -11.04 8.16 -2.34
C GLY A 53 -10.70 8.01 -3.83
N THR A 54 -9.95 8.95 -4.41
CA THR A 54 -9.55 8.90 -5.82
C THR A 54 -8.26 8.10 -6.01
N ILE A 55 -8.07 7.53 -7.21
CA ILE A 55 -6.83 6.81 -7.58
C ILE A 55 -5.60 7.70 -7.37
N ALA A 56 -5.67 8.97 -7.77
CA ALA A 56 -4.57 9.92 -7.60
C ALA A 56 -4.14 10.10 -6.14
N ASN A 57 -5.07 10.04 -5.19
CA ASN A 57 -4.71 10.11 -3.77
C ASN A 57 -4.17 8.79 -3.24
N CYS A 58 -4.69 7.65 -3.72
CA CYS A 58 -4.14 6.35 -3.41
C CYS A 58 -2.67 6.26 -3.88
N CYS A 59 -2.39 6.59 -5.15
CA CYS A 59 -1.04 6.65 -5.71
C CYS A 59 -0.11 7.57 -4.89
N LYS A 60 -0.56 8.79 -4.56
CA LYS A 60 0.23 9.73 -3.74
C LYS A 60 0.60 9.18 -2.36
N GLN A 61 -0.31 8.44 -1.73
CA GLN A 61 -0.04 7.81 -0.43
C GLN A 61 0.95 6.65 -0.57
N VAL A 62 0.78 5.81 -1.59
CA VAL A 62 1.75 4.74 -1.90
C VAL A 62 3.13 5.33 -2.18
N ASP A 63 3.23 6.40 -2.97
CA ASP A 63 4.51 7.09 -3.24
C ASP A 63 5.15 7.66 -1.98
N TYR A 64 4.33 8.15 -1.05
CA TYR A 64 4.80 8.61 0.24
C TYR A 64 5.42 7.46 1.03
N ASP A 65 4.75 6.32 1.11
CA ASP A 65 5.27 5.14 1.82
C ASP A 65 6.52 4.55 1.14
N LEU A 66 6.59 4.58 -0.20
CA LEU A 66 7.78 4.19 -0.96
C LEU A 66 9.01 5.06 -0.59
N LYS A 67 8.81 6.37 -0.42
CA LYS A 67 9.88 7.28 0.04
C LYS A 67 10.36 7.00 1.47
N HIS A 68 9.56 6.28 2.27
CA HIS A 68 9.88 5.93 3.66
C HIS A 68 10.32 4.47 3.81
N GLY A 69 10.83 3.86 2.74
CA GLY A 69 11.53 2.57 2.80
C GLY A 69 10.68 1.35 2.45
N VAL A 70 9.40 1.55 2.11
CA VAL A 70 8.62 0.51 1.45
C VAL A 70 9.14 0.35 0.03
N THR A 71 9.29 -0.89 -0.41
CA THR A 71 9.76 -1.23 -1.74
C THR A 71 8.59 -1.54 -2.66
N ILE A 72 8.77 -1.37 -3.98
CA ILE A 72 7.75 -1.69 -4.97
C ILE A 72 7.34 -3.17 -4.87
N ASP A 73 8.29 -4.07 -4.63
CA ASP A 73 8.01 -5.50 -4.48
C ASP A 73 7.17 -5.81 -3.23
N GLU A 74 7.37 -5.09 -2.11
CA GLU A 74 6.51 -5.18 -0.94
C GLU A 74 5.07 -4.71 -1.25
N VAL A 75 4.92 -3.62 -2.01
CA VAL A 75 3.59 -3.17 -2.47
C VAL A 75 2.93 -4.22 -3.38
N ILE A 76 3.69 -4.85 -4.27
CA ILE A 76 3.19 -5.95 -5.11
C ILE A 76 2.74 -7.14 -4.26
N GLN A 77 3.49 -7.51 -3.22
CA GLN A 77 3.08 -8.57 -2.29
C GLN A 77 1.77 -8.21 -1.57
N VAL A 78 1.59 -6.95 -1.17
CA VAL A 78 0.32 -6.47 -0.61
C VAL A 78 -0.83 -6.64 -1.61
N LEU A 79 -0.63 -6.28 -2.88
CA LEU A 79 -1.65 -6.45 -3.93
C LEU A 79 -1.97 -7.94 -4.17
N GLN A 80 -0.95 -8.80 -4.22
CA GLN A 80 -1.12 -10.25 -4.34
C GLN A 80 -1.88 -10.84 -3.15
N LYS A 81 -1.57 -10.38 -1.93
CA LYS A 81 -2.30 -10.75 -0.72
C LYS A 81 -3.78 -10.36 -0.86
N ILE A 82 -4.08 -9.11 -1.21
CA ILE A 82 -5.47 -8.65 -1.38
C ILE A 82 -6.23 -9.45 -2.45
N LYS A 83 -5.55 -9.90 -3.50
CA LYS A 83 -6.14 -10.67 -4.60
C LYS A 83 -6.44 -12.12 -4.22
N ASN A 84 -5.57 -12.75 -3.45
CA ASN A 84 -5.58 -14.21 -3.23
C ASN A 84 -6.08 -14.62 -1.83
N ASP A 85 -6.00 -13.73 -0.85
CA ASP A 85 -6.37 -14.03 0.54
C ASP A 85 -7.90 -13.96 0.72
N GLU A 86 -8.47 -15.04 1.24
CA GLU A 86 -9.91 -15.20 1.47
C GLU A 86 -10.49 -14.08 2.36
N THR A 87 -9.68 -13.48 3.24
CA THR A 87 -10.10 -12.36 4.10
C THR A 87 -10.51 -11.11 3.30
N PHE A 88 -10.03 -10.98 2.05
CA PHE A 88 -10.38 -9.89 1.14
C PHE A 88 -11.44 -10.28 0.11
N ALA A 89 -11.85 -11.55 0.06
CA ALA A 89 -12.89 -12.01 -0.84
C ALA A 89 -14.16 -11.15 -0.79
N PRO A 90 -14.67 -10.69 0.38
CA PRO A 90 -15.83 -9.79 0.44
C PRO A 90 -15.62 -8.43 -0.23
N VAL A 91 -14.39 -7.92 -0.23
CA VAL A 91 -14.05 -6.61 -0.83
C VAL A 91 -13.94 -6.72 -2.35
N MET A 92 -13.48 -7.87 -2.86
CA MET A 92 -13.25 -8.14 -4.28
C MET A 92 -14.47 -8.70 -5.03
N GLN A 93 -15.66 -8.71 -4.43
CA GLN A 93 -16.87 -9.29 -5.06
C GLN A 93 -17.49 -8.40 -6.14
N SER A 94 -17.28 -7.09 -6.07
CA SER A 94 -17.92 -6.14 -6.99
C SER A 94 -17.04 -5.85 -8.20
N GLU A 95 -17.66 -5.69 -9.38
CA GLU A 95 -16.97 -5.29 -10.60
C GLU A 95 -16.21 -3.96 -10.40
N ASN A 96 -16.82 -3.00 -9.70
CA ASN A 96 -16.17 -1.73 -9.35
C ASN A 96 -14.91 -1.90 -8.50
N ALA A 97 -14.91 -2.85 -7.55
CA ALA A 97 -13.72 -3.16 -6.77
C ALA A 97 -12.61 -3.76 -7.63
N ILE A 98 -12.95 -4.68 -8.54
CA ILE A 98 -11.99 -5.28 -9.48
C ILE A 98 -11.40 -4.22 -10.42
N LEU A 99 -12.23 -3.29 -10.94
CA LEU A 99 -11.76 -2.18 -11.76
C LEU A 99 -10.75 -1.30 -11.00
N ARG A 100 -11.09 -0.91 -9.77
CA ARG A 100 -10.18 -0.13 -8.91
C ARG A 100 -8.90 -0.89 -8.57
N PHE A 101 -9.00 -2.19 -8.30
CA PHE A 101 -7.83 -3.04 -8.07
C PHE A 101 -6.89 -3.04 -9.29
N ASN A 102 -7.44 -3.23 -10.49
CA ASN A 102 -6.66 -3.23 -11.73
C ASN A 102 -6.00 -1.87 -12.00
N GLU A 103 -6.67 -0.76 -11.67
CA GLU A 103 -6.10 0.59 -11.80
C GLU A 103 -4.85 0.78 -10.93
N ILE A 104 -4.93 0.40 -9.64
CA ILE A 104 -3.78 0.55 -8.73
C ILE A 104 -2.68 -0.48 -9.04
N GLU A 105 -3.04 -1.70 -9.45
CA GLU A 105 -2.06 -2.71 -9.88
C GLU A 105 -1.28 -2.22 -11.11
N LYS A 106 -1.97 -1.68 -12.11
CA LYS A 106 -1.33 -1.09 -13.30
C LYS A 106 -0.36 0.03 -12.93
N TYR A 107 -0.76 0.91 -12.01
CA TYR A 107 0.11 1.98 -11.50
C TYR A 107 1.38 1.42 -10.86
N VAL A 108 1.26 0.50 -9.91
CA VAL A 108 2.43 -0.07 -9.20
C VAL A 108 3.35 -0.81 -10.17
N LEU A 109 2.79 -1.54 -11.14
CA LEU A 109 3.58 -2.21 -12.18
C LEU A 109 4.31 -1.23 -13.10
N SER A 110 3.72 -0.06 -13.41
CA SER A 110 4.41 0.99 -14.17
C SER A 110 5.61 1.58 -13.44
N LEU A 111 5.59 1.61 -12.10
CA LEU A 111 6.73 2.06 -11.28
C LEU A 111 7.91 1.09 -11.36
N LYS A 112 7.64 -0.21 -11.54
CA LYS A 112 8.67 -1.24 -11.66
C LYS A 112 9.42 -1.16 -12.99
N ASN A 113 8.73 -0.77 -14.07
CA ASN A 113 9.29 -0.64 -15.42
C ASN A 113 9.03 0.77 -15.99
N PRO A 114 9.80 1.79 -15.59
CA PRO A 114 9.58 3.18 -16.02
C PRO A 114 9.88 3.46 -17.51
N ARG A 115 10.20 2.42 -18.32
CA ARG A 115 10.55 2.52 -19.74
C ARG A 115 9.74 1.52 -20.59
N ALA A 116 8.42 1.62 -20.54
CA ALA A 116 7.56 1.03 -21.56
C ALA A 116 6.77 2.16 -22.23
N GLU A 117 7.50 3.03 -22.91
CA GLU A 117 6.99 3.89 -23.99
C GLU A 117 7.49 3.33 -25.32
#